data_AF-J0S8F1-F1
#
_entry.id   AF-J0S8F1-F1
#
_cell.length_a   1.000
_cell.length_b   1.000
_cell.length_c   1.000
_cell.angle_alpha   90.00
_cell.angle_beta   90.00
_cell.angle_gamma   90.00
#
_symmetry.space_group_name_H-M   'P 1'
#
loop_
_entity.id
_entity.type
_entity.pdbx_description
1 polymer ?
#
loop_
_entity_poly.entity_id
_entity_poly.type
_entity_poly.pdbx_seq_one_letter_code
_entity_poly.pdbx_strand_id
1 'polypeptide(L)'
;MKFLQVGLVIFVGIALMAAGCVEATPGDGSSDTPFWVKETTAPAGTPTTTAILDSEYVSPATPYPATTTPAKVPASRQLPENTQDKPVYPEVLRETIDLKGEAHAWTINATYPPLIVDIVVTPETETRTIVYQSSYGDRDEEKSTVTRISPNSHLEVTIRDANGNIVAQDGFNGKYTVGRSKQLLVLRGGAYQVDLRGTAVVADISIKIGKIEGENAVSV
;
A
#
# COMPACT_ATOMS: atom_id res chain seq x y z
N MET A 1 -9.85 6.86 65.43
CA MET A 1 -9.39 5.48 65.12
C MET A 1 -10.39 4.60 64.36
N LYS A 2 -11.59 5.09 63.95
CA LYS A 2 -12.54 4.30 63.13
C LYS A 2 -12.40 4.47 61.61
N PHE A 3 -11.75 5.54 61.13
CA PHE A 3 -11.56 5.79 59.70
C PHE A 3 -10.36 5.02 59.08
N LEU A 4 -9.41 4.58 59.91
CA LEU A 4 -8.26 3.78 59.45
C LEU A 4 -8.64 2.30 59.18
N GLN A 5 -9.60 1.77 59.93
CA GLN A 5 -10.08 0.39 59.76
C GLN A 5 -10.93 0.22 58.49
N VAL A 6 -11.71 1.23 58.10
CA VAL A 6 -12.55 1.17 56.90
C VAL A 6 -11.71 1.24 55.62
N GLY A 7 -10.64 2.03 55.61
CA GLY A 7 -9.72 2.09 54.47
C GLY A 7 -8.96 0.78 54.22
N LEU A 8 -8.55 0.08 55.28
CA LEU A 8 -7.81 -1.17 55.17
C LEU A 8 -8.69 -2.33 54.66
N VAL A 9 -9.97 -2.37 55.04
CA VAL A 9 -10.91 -3.39 54.55
C VAL A 9 -11.23 -3.21 53.06
N ILE A 10 -11.34 -1.96 52.58
CA ILE A 10 -11.57 -1.68 51.16
C ILE A 10 -10.33 -2.01 50.33
N PHE A 11 -9.12 -1.72 50.84
CA PHE A 11 -7.87 -2.02 50.13
C PHE A 11 -7.60 -3.54 50.02
N VAL A 12 -7.93 -4.32 51.06
CA VAL A 12 -7.82 -5.79 51.05
C VAL A 12 -8.87 -6.42 50.13
N GLY A 13 -10.07 -5.83 50.01
CA GLY A 13 -11.12 -6.32 49.10
C GLY A 13 -10.78 -6.19 47.62
N ILE A 14 -10.04 -5.15 47.22
CA ILE A 14 -9.64 -4.93 45.82
C ILE A 14 -8.46 -5.82 45.41
N ALA A 15 -7.55 -6.14 46.34
CA ALA A 15 -6.40 -7.00 46.08
C ALA A 15 -6.77 -8.49 45.88
N LEU A 16 -7.89 -8.96 46.43
CA LEU A 16 -8.34 -10.36 46.31
C LEU A 16 -9.01 -10.71 44.96
N MET A 17 -9.29 -9.73 44.10
CA MET A 17 -9.98 -9.94 42.81
C MET A 17 -9.03 -10.06 41.60
N ALA A 18 -7.70 -10.02 41.81
CA ALA A 18 -6.69 -10.15 40.75
C ALA A 18 -6.01 -11.55 40.68
N ALA A 19 -6.43 -12.51 41.51
CA ALA A 19 -5.92 -13.88 41.48
C ALA A 19 -6.88 -14.81 40.71
N GLY A 20 -6.97 -14.60 39.40
CA GLY A 20 -7.57 -15.54 38.45
C GLY A 20 -6.47 -16.29 37.71
N CYS A 21 -6.44 -17.61 37.89
CA CYS A 21 -5.42 -18.55 37.42
C CYS A 21 -5.26 -18.58 35.89
N VAL A 22 -4.03 -18.72 35.40
CA VAL A 22 -3.75 -19.61 34.27
C VAL A 22 -2.49 -20.41 34.54
N GLU A 23 -2.61 -21.69 34.27
CA GLU A 23 -1.72 -22.80 34.58
C GLU A 23 -0.83 -23.10 33.36
N ALA A 24 0.45 -23.38 33.59
CA ALA A 24 1.25 -24.30 32.75
C ALA A 24 2.51 -24.71 33.52
N THR A 25 2.60 -26.01 33.82
CA THR A 25 3.76 -26.70 34.42
C THR A 25 4.70 -27.22 33.29
N PRO A 26 5.81 -27.92 33.59
CA PRO A 26 7.17 -27.55 33.24
C PRO A 26 7.72 -28.33 32.03
N GLY A 27 8.76 -27.80 31.39
CA GLY A 27 9.50 -28.48 30.33
C GLY A 27 10.99 -28.27 30.52
N ASP A 28 11.61 -29.21 31.22
CA ASP A 28 13.04 -29.32 31.45
C ASP A 28 13.80 -29.55 30.13
N GLY A 29 14.98 -28.93 29.97
CA GLY A 29 15.83 -29.16 28.81
C GLY A 29 17.09 -28.32 28.79
N SER A 30 18.07 -28.72 29.59
CA SER A 30 19.42 -28.16 29.66
C SER A 30 20.16 -28.21 28.32
N SER A 31 21.03 -27.20 28.17
CA SER A 31 22.16 -26.99 27.26
C SER A 31 22.77 -28.20 26.53
N ASP A 32 23.08 -28.03 25.24
CA ASP A 32 24.47 -27.99 24.73
C ASP A 32 24.54 -28.15 23.20
N THR A 33 24.51 -27.04 22.46
CA THR A 33 25.26 -26.88 21.19
C THR A 33 25.33 -25.39 20.83
N PRO A 34 26.51 -24.81 20.53
CA PRO A 34 26.58 -23.48 19.93
C PRO A 34 25.94 -23.51 18.53
N PHE A 35 25.12 -22.49 18.24
CA PHE A 35 24.29 -22.37 17.04
C PHE A 35 25.03 -22.27 15.69
N TRP A 36 26.36 -22.42 15.69
CA TRP A 36 27.21 -22.29 14.50
C TRP A 36 27.77 -23.62 13.98
N VAL A 37 27.30 -24.78 14.45
CA VAL A 37 27.77 -26.09 13.96
C VAL A 37 26.62 -26.99 13.49
N LYS A 38 26.51 -27.16 12.16
CA LYS A 38 26.47 -28.47 11.47
C LYS A 38 26.62 -28.23 9.96
N GLU A 39 27.79 -28.51 9.38
CA GLU A 39 28.14 -29.76 8.67
C GLU A 39 27.10 -30.22 7.63
N THR A 40 27.51 -30.04 6.37
CA THR A 40 26.86 -30.47 5.13
C THR A 40 26.68 -31.98 5.08
N THR A 41 25.45 -32.44 4.86
CA THR A 41 25.14 -33.73 4.22
C THR A 41 23.78 -33.61 3.51
N ALA A 42 23.76 -33.76 2.19
CA ALA A 42 22.55 -34.08 1.41
C ALA A 42 22.27 -35.60 1.50
N PRO A 43 21.08 -36.18 1.17
CA PRO A 43 20.01 -35.64 0.32
C PRO A 43 18.54 -36.01 0.73
N ALA A 44 17.60 -35.64 -0.15
CA ALA A 44 16.29 -36.26 -0.48
C ALA A 44 14.99 -35.69 0.16
N GLY A 45 14.06 -35.28 -0.72
CA GLY A 45 12.64 -35.06 -0.43
C GLY A 45 12.10 -33.73 -0.94
N THR A 46 11.55 -33.70 -2.15
CA THR A 46 10.71 -32.59 -2.64
C THR A 46 9.45 -32.47 -1.77
N PRO A 47 9.07 -31.29 -1.26
CA PRO A 47 7.76 -31.13 -0.66
C PRO A 47 6.69 -31.23 -1.77
N THR A 48 5.86 -32.28 -1.70
CA THR A 48 4.63 -32.37 -2.49
C THR A 48 3.64 -31.32 -2.00
N THR A 49 3.62 -30.15 -2.63
CA THR A 49 2.51 -29.20 -2.46
C THR A 49 1.27 -29.82 -3.09
N THR A 50 0.31 -30.26 -2.27
CA THR A 50 -1.01 -30.68 -2.77
C THR A 50 -1.74 -29.42 -3.23
N ALA A 51 -1.81 -29.20 -4.53
CA ALA A 51 -2.59 -28.10 -5.11
C ALA A 51 -4.08 -28.37 -4.86
N ILE A 52 -4.75 -27.45 -4.16
CA ILE A 52 -6.21 -27.45 -4.01
C ILE A 52 -6.77 -26.95 -5.35
N LEU A 53 -7.35 -27.86 -6.15
CA LEU A 53 -7.97 -27.53 -7.43
C LEU A 53 -9.49 -27.65 -7.26
N ASP A 54 -10.20 -26.53 -7.39
CA ASP A 54 -11.67 -26.53 -7.45
C ASP A 54 -12.12 -26.79 -8.89
N SER A 55 -12.63 -28.00 -9.14
CA SER A 55 -13.03 -28.46 -10.47
C SER A 55 -14.30 -27.81 -11.02
N GLU A 56 -15.07 -27.08 -10.19
CA GLU A 56 -16.22 -26.30 -10.65
C GLU A 56 -15.77 -25.04 -11.43
N TYR A 57 -14.61 -24.50 -11.06
CA TYR A 57 -14.11 -23.22 -11.59
C TYR A 57 -12.81 -23.33 -12.40
N VAL A 58 -12.06 -24.43 -12.26
CA VAL A 58 -10.74 -24.58 -12.90
C VAL A 58 -10.67 -25.89 -13.68
N SER A 59 -10.69 -25.76 -15.01
CA SER A 59 -10.40 -26.88 -15.92
C SER A 59 -8.94 -26.79 -16.40
N PRO A 60 -8.15 -27.88 -16.30
CA PRO A 60 -6.82 -27.92 -16.91
C PRO A 60 -6.95 -27.80 -18.43
N ALA A 61 -6.17 -26.89 -19.03
CA ALA A 61 -6.08 -26.70 -20.47
C ALA A 61 -4.70 -27.12 -20.98
N THR A 62 -4.65 -27.74 -22.16
CA THR A 62 -3.39 -28.08 -22.84
C THR A 62 -2.72 -26.79 -23.32
N PRO A 63 -1.45 -26.51 -22.94
CA PRO A 63 -0.69 -25.42 -23.54
C PRO A 63 -0.57 -25.62 -25.05
N TYR A 64 -0.56 -24.53 -25.83
CA TYR A 64 -0.35 -24.62 -27.27
C TYR A 64 1.00 -25.27 -27.60
N PRO A 65 1.08 -26.18 -28.60
CA PRO A 65 2.33 -26.82 -28.97
C PRO A 65 3.32 -25.77 -29.52
N ALA A 66 4.50 -25.69 -28.90
CA ALA A 66 5.61 -24.92 -29.44
C ALA A 66 6.13 -25.65 -30.69
N THR A 67 5.70 -25.21 -31.88
CA THR A 67 6.22 -25.72 -33.15
C THR A 67 7.67 -25.27 -33.28
N THR A 68 8.61 -26.17 -33.00
CA THR A 68 10.04 -25.91 -33.22
C THR A 68 10.43 -26.55 -34.55
N THR A 69 10.10 -25.90 -35.65
CA THR A 69 10.69 -26.23 -36.95
C THR A 69 12.11 -25.69 -36.98
N PRO A 70 13.17 -26.49 -37.27
CA PRO A 70 14.49 -25.93 -37.49
C PRO A 70 14.42 -24.98 -38.69
N ALA A 71 14.59 -23.68 -38.41
CA ALA A 71 14.47 -22.65 -39.42
C ALA A 71 15.62 -22.78 -40.43
N LYS A 72 15.28 -23.10 -41.69
CA LYS A 72 16.05 -22.58 -42.82
C LYS A 72 16.07 -21.06 -42.65
N VAL A 73 17.25 -20.48 -42.39
CA VAL A 73 17.41 -19.03 -42.12
C VAL A 73 16.68 -18.25 -43.19
N PRO A 74 15.50 -17.68 -42.89
CA PRO A 74 14.81 -16.81 -43.82
C PRO A 74 15.64 -15.53 -43.92
N ALA A 75 15.73 -14.94 -45.11
CA ALA A 75 16.17 -13.55 -45.21
C ALA A 75 15.38 -12.74 -44.18
N SER A 76 16.08 -11.91 -43.40
CA SER A 76 15.50 -11.14 -42.30
C SER A 76 14.26 -10.41 -42.79
N ARG A 77 13.09 -10.93 -42.45
CA ARG A 77 11.84 -10.19 -42.62
C ARG A 77 11.89 -9.11 -41.55
N GLN A 78 12.17 -7.89 -41.96
CA GLN A 78 11.99 -6.73 -41.11
C GLN A 78 10.52 -6.76 -40.67
N LEU A 79 10.27 -7.08 -39.39
CA LEU A 79 8.94 -6.85 -38.83
C LEU A 79 8.66 -5.36 -39.03
N PRO A 80 7.45 -4.97 -39.49
CA PRO A 80 7.09 -3.57 -39.40
C PRO A 80 7.33 -3.17 -37.95
N GLU A 81 8.13 -2.12 -37.76
CA GLU A 81 8.34 -1.48 -36.48
C GLU A 81 6.99 -0.91 -36.08
N ASN A 82 6.18 -1.76 -35.44
CA ASN A 82 4.91 -1.35 -34.89
C ASN A 82 5.26 -0.67 -33.58
N THR A 83 5.67 0.60 -33.69
CA THR A 83 5.63 1.55 -32.60
C THR A 83 4.18 1.56 -32.13
N GLN A 84 3.86 0.74 -31.12
CA GLN A 84 2.56 0.83 -30.48
C GLN A 84 2.45 2.24 -29.93
N ASP A 85 1.63 3.07 -30.57
CA ASP A 85 1.33 4.40 -30.06
C ASP A 85 0.79 4.26 -28.65
N LYS A 86 1.48 4.88 -27.69
CA LYS A 86 1.05 4.94 -26.31
C LYS A 86 -0.33 5.60 -26.30
N PRO A 87 -1.38 4.99 -25.72
CA PRO A 87 -2.68 5.63 -25.69
C PRO A 87 -2.56 6.97 -24.96
N VAL A 88 -2.91 8.04 -25.67
CA VAL A 88 -2.93 9.41 -25.12
C VAL A 88 -4.30 9.63 -24.50
N TYR A 89 -4.33 9.74 -23.17
CA TYR A 89 -5.56 10.01 -22.44
C TYR A 89 -5.68 11.52 -22.19
N PRO A 90 -6.73 12.19 -22.72
CA PRO A 90 -6.94 13.60 -22.46
C PRO A 90 -7.17 13.86 -20.96
N GLU A 91 -6.52 14.91 -20.47
CA GLU A 91 -6.67 15.39 -19.10
C GLU A 91 -7.86 16.36 -19.01
N VAL A 92 -8.81 16.04 -18.14
CA VAL A 92 -10.03 16.84 -17.94
C VAL A 92 -9.95 17.74 -16.72
N LEU A 93 -9.08 17.42 -15.76
CA LEU A 93 -8.84 18.21 -14.57
C LEU A 93 -7.37 18.06 -14.15
N ARG A 94 -6.76 19.18 -13.77
CA ARG A 94 -5.52 19.22 -13.02
C ARG A 94 -5.61 20.33 -11.98
N GLU A 95 -5.35 19.97 -10.73
CA GLU A 95 -5.40 20.92 -9.63
C GLU A 95 -4.37 20.55 -8.57
N THR A 96 -3.85 21.58 -7.90
CA THR A 96 -2.96 21.44 -6.74
C THR A 96 -3.69 21.98 -5.53
N ILE A 97 -3.89 21.14 -4.52
CA ILE A 97 -4.75 21.45 -3.37
C ILE A 97 -3.94 21.28 -2.10
N ASP A 98 -3.87 22.34 -1.29
CA ASP A 98 -3.29 22.32 0.06
C ASP A 98 -4.37 21.89 1.07
N LEU A 99 -4.34 20.62 1.46
CA LEU A 99 -5.37 20.02 2.30
C LEU A 99 -5.02 20.20 3.78
N LYS A 100 -5.80 21.06 4.44
CA LYS A 100 -5.70 21.37 5.88
C LYS A 100 -6.88 20.81 6.68
N GLY A 101 -7.42 19.67 6.27
CA GLY A 101 -8.63 19.07 6.85
C GLY A 101 -9.90 19.28 6.01
N GLU A 102 -9.76 19.81 4.79
CA GLU A 102 -10.87 20.07 3.88
C GLU A 102 -11.17 18.86 2.98
N ALA A 103 -12.36 18.87 2.39
CA ALA A 103 -12.82 17.86 1.45
C ALA A 103 -13.16 18.52 0.11
N HIS A 104 -12.68 17.91 -0.98
CA HIS A 104 -12.95 18.33 -2.35
C HIS A 104 -13.65 17.19 -3.08
N ALA A 105 -14.56 17.52 -4.00
CA ALA A 105 -15.28 16.53 -4.77
C ALA A 105 -15.56 17.03 -6.18
N TRP A 106 -15.43 16.12 -7.16
CA TRP A 106 -15.76 16.40 -8.55
C TRP A 106 -16.63 15.30 -9.11
N THR A 107 -17.60 15.67 -9.95
CA THR A 107 -18.36 14.71 -10.74
C THR A 107 -17.76 14.66 -12.15
N ILE A 108 -17.37 13.47 -12.59
CA ILE A 108 -16.72 13.22 -13.87
C ILE A 108 -17.58 12.24 -14.66
N ASN A 109 -17.94 12.61 -15.89
CA ASN A 109 -18.58 11.69 -16.81
C ASN A 109 -17.54 11.07 -17.74
N ALA A 110 -17.14 9.84 -17.45
CA ALA A 110 -16.24 9.06 -18.28
C ALA A 110 -17.05 8.16 -19.21
N THR A 111 -17.74 8.73 -20.20
CA THR A 111 -18.50 7.96 -21.20
C THR A 111 -17.62 6.92 -21.90
N TYR A 112 -16.38 7.32 -22.22
CA TYR A 112 -15.37 6.45 -22.83
C TYR A 112 -14.31 6.06 -21.78
N PRO A 113 -14.22 4.76 -21.42
CA PRO A 113 -13.19 4.31 -20.49
C PRO A 113 -11.78 4.38 -21.12
N PRO A 114 -10.71 4.41 -20.31
CA PRO A 114 -10.71 4.37 -18.84
C PRO A 114 -10.83 5.75 -18.19
N LEU A 115 -11.26 5.80 -16.93
CA LEU A 115 -11.02 6.92 -16.02
C LEU A 115 -9.73 6.66 -15.25
N ILE A 116 -8.80 7.60 -15.29
CA ILE A 116 -7.50 7.54 -14.62
C ILE A 116 -7.41 8.74 -13.68
N VAL A 117 -7.17 8.49 -12.40
CA VAL A 117 -6.93 9.54 -11.40
C VAL A 117 -5.50 9.36 -10.89
N ASP A 118 -4.62 10.24 -11.34
CA ASP A 118 -3.24 10.33 -10.88
C ASP A 118 -3.16 11.32 -9.71
N ILE A 119 -2.49 10.92 -8.63
CA ILE A 119 -2.25 11.79 -7.48
C ILE A 119 -0.76 11.79 -7.14
N VAL A 120 -0.20 12.98 -6.94
CA VAL A 120 1.11 13.18 -6.33
C VAL A 120 0.94 13.90 -5.00
N VAL A 121 1.51 13.33 -3.94
CA VAL A 121 1.35 13.78 -2.56
C VAL A 121 2.66 14.35 -2.04
N THR A 122 2.60 15.59 -1.58
CA THR A 122 3.68 16.28 -0.87
C THR A 122 3.24 16.45 0.59
N PRO A 123 3.63 15.53 1.48
CA PRO A 123 3.25 15.61 2.89
C PRO A 123 4.07 16.65 3.65
N GLU A 124 3.49 17.21 4.71
CA GLU A 124 4.21 18.01 5.68
C GLU A 124 5.26 17.15 6.42
N THR A 125 6.41 17.75 6.70
CA THR A 125 7.50 17.08 7.40
C THR A 125 7.85 17.79 8.69
N GLU A 126 8.07 17.03 9.75
CA GLU A 126 8.53 17.53 11.03
C GLU A 126 10.03 17.24 11.19
N THR A 127 10.77 18.22 11.72
CA THR A 127 12.20 18.08 12.03
C THR A 127 12.38 17.89 13.53
N ARG A 128 13.22 16.92 13.90
CA ARG A 128 13.60 16.70 15.30
C ARG A 128 15.12 16.69 15.42
N THR A 129 15.64 17.55 16.30
CA THR A 129 17.06 17.55 16.66
C THR A 129 17.27 16.58 17.82
N ILE A 130 18.11 15.58 17.58
CA ILE A 130 18.57 14.63 18.60
C ILE A 130 19.96 15.10 19.02
N VAL A 131 20.11 15.42 20.30
CA VAL A 131 21.42 15.68 20.91
C VAL A 131 21.87 14.38 21.54
N TYR A 132 23.05 13.89 21.13
CA TYR A 132 23.70 12.77 21.79
C TYR A 132 25.11 13.18 22.20
N GLN A 133 25.53 12.72 23.38
CA GLN A 133 26.91 12.89 23.83
C GLN A 133 27.71 11.67 23.38
N SER A 134 28.84 11.91 22.70
CA SER A 134 29.76 10.84 22.35
C SER A 134 30.30 10.18 23.64
N SER A 135 30.20 8.86 23.74
CA SER A 135 30.80 8.10 24.83
C SER A 135 32.30 7.81 24.63
N TYR A 136 32.89 8.27 23.51
CA TYR A 136 34.31 8.14 23.16
C TYR A 136 34.96 9.52 22.95
N GLY A 137 36.15 9.73 23.50
CA GLY A 137 36.87 11.02 23.40
C GLY A 137 36.33 12.10 24.35
N ASP A 138 36.42 13.38 23.95
CA ASP A 138 36.16 14.58 24.77
C ASP A 138 34.67 14.82 25.15
N ARG A 139 33.78 13.84 24.93
CA ARG A 139 32.34 13.92 25.27
C ARG A 139 31.63 15.15 24.69
N ASP A 140 32.02 15.56 23.50
CA ASP A 140 31.36 16.66 22.81
C ASP A 140 29.89 16.32 22.50
N GLU A 141 29.03 17.34 22.61
CA GLU A 141 27.62 17.24 22.22
C GLU A 141 27.49 17.31 20.70
N GLU A 142 27.05 16.21 20.09
CA GLU A 142 26.73 16.16 18.67
C GLU A 142 25.22 16.28 18.46
N LYS A 143 24.82 17.16 17.54
CA LYS A 143 23.42 17.42 17.20
C LYS A 143 23.12 16.84 15.83
N SER A 144 22.22 15.87 15.77
CA SER A 144 21.73 15.30 14.51
C SER A 144 20.28 15.70 14.27
N THR A 145 20.02 16.29 13.10
CA THR A 145 18.67 16.66 12.67
C THR A 145 18.07 15.52 11.86
N VAL A 146 16.93 15.01 12.32
CA VAL A 146 16.18 13.96 11.62
C VAL A 146 14.87 14.55 11.12
N THR A 147 14.65 14.52 9.81
CA THR A 147 13.39 14.91 9.18
C THR A 147 12.50 13.69 8.96
N ARG A 148 11.23 13.76 9.37
CA ARG A 148 10.25 12.69 9.18
C ARG A 148 8.95 13.27 8.64
N ILE A 149 8.18 12.46 7.92
CA ILE A 149 6.81 12.81 7.54
C ILE A 149 6.00 13.00 8.82
N SER A 150 5.19 14.07 8.89
CA SER A 150 4.32 14.30 10.04
C SER A 150 3.36 13.11 10.19
N PRO A 151 3.15 12.58 11.42
CA PRO A 151 2.18 11.52 11.64
C PRO A 151 0.75 11.98 11.32
N ASN A 152 0.49 13.29 11.28
CA ASN A 152 -0.82 13.85 10.98
C ASN A 152 -1.10 13.92 9.47
N SER A 153 -0.06 13.91 8.62
CA SER A 153 -0.19 13.97 7.16
C SER A 153 -0.92 12.74 6.63
N HIS A 154 -2.15 12.93 6.15
CA HIS A 154 -2.94 11.85 5.56
C HIS A 154 -3.75 12.33 4.36
N LEU A 155 -3.99 11.42 3.42
CA LEU A 155 -4.84 11.62 2.26
C LEU A 155 -5.70 10.40 2.01
N GLU A 156 -6.94 10.60 1.61
CA GLU A 156 -7.84 9.59 1.07
C GLU A 156 -8.48 10.10 -0.22
N VAL A 157 -8.41 9.28 -1.26
CA VAL A 157 -9.05 9.48 -2.55
C VAL A 157 -10.05 8.35 -2.74
N THR A 158 -11.31 8.69 -2.98
CA THR A 158 -12.38 7.72 -3.19
C THR A 158 -13.10 8.01 -4.50
N ILE A 159 -13.27 7.00 -5.33
CA ILE A 159 -14.05 7.08 -6.56
C ILE A 159 -15.35 6.29 -6.34
N ARG A 160 -16.49 6.95 -6.56
CA ARG A 160 -17.82 6.38 -6.44
C ARG A 160 -18.52 6.31 -7.79
N ASP A 161 -19.30 5.26 -8.03
CA ASP A 161 -20.22 5.19 -9.17
C ASP A 161 -21.46 6.08 -8.95
N ALA A 162 -22.32 6.18 -9.96
CA ALA A 162 -23.58 6.92 -9.90
C ALA A 162 -24.56 6.42 -8.81
N ASN A 163 -24.39 5.20 -8.32
CA ASN A 163 -25.19 4.63 -7.23
C ASN A 163 -24.57 4.92 -5.84
N GLY A 164 -23.40 5.56 -5.79
CA GLY A 164 -22.65 5.86 -4.57
C GLY A 164 -21.71 4.76 -4.10
N ASN A 165 -21.59 3.64 -4.84
CA ASN A 165 -20.70 2.54 -4.49
C ASN A 165 -19.25 2.92 -4.74
N ILE A 166 -18.36 2.57 -3.82
CA ILE A 166 -16.92 2.78 -3.99
C ILE A 166 -16.40 1.80 -5.05
N VAL A 167 -15.92 2.32 -6.17
CA VAL A 167 -15.34 1.53 -7.26
C VAL A 167 -13.82 1.49 -7.20
N ALA A 168 -13.19 2.50 -6.58
CA ALA A 168 -11.78 2.53 -6.29
C ALA A 168 -11.51 3.43 -5.09
N GLN A 169 -10.54 3.07 -4.24
CA GLN A 169 -10.14 3.87 -3.09
C GLN A 169 -8.64 3.64 -2.81
N ASP A 170 -7.90 4.72 -2.60
CA ASP A 170 -6.49 4.70 -2.21
C ASP A 170 -6.14 6.01 -1.48
N GLY A 171 -4.90 6.19 -1.05
CA GLY A 171 -4.50 7.39 -0.32
C GLY A 171 -3.05 7.39 0.11
N PHE A 172 -2.76 8.17 1.15
CA PHE A 172 -1.44 8.33 1.72
C PHE A 172 -1.52 8.25 3.25
N ASN A 173 -0.63 7.42 3.84
CA ASN A 173 -0.50 7.22 5.29
C ASN A 173 -1.77 6.62 5.96
N GLY A 174 -1.68 6.28 7.25
CA GLY A 174 -2.75 5.62 7.99
C GLY A 174 -2.93 4.17 7.54
N LYS A 175 -4.07 3.85 6.90
CA LYS A 175 -4.31 2.54 6.29
C LYS A 175 -3.69 2.38 4.89
N TYR A 176 -3.21 3.48 4.31
CA TYR A 176 -2.61 3.50 2.97
C TYR A 176 -1.09 3.51 3.03
N THR A 177 -0.48 3.23 1.88
CA THR A 177 0.98 3.26 1.76
C THR A 177 1.50 4.70 1.76
N VAL A 178 2.74 4.91 2.21
CA VAL A 178 3.43 6.21 2.20
C VAL A 178 4.08 6.56 0.86
N GLY A 179 3.69 5.87 -0.22
CA GLY A 179 4.15 6.17 -1.57
C GLY A 179 3.55 7.49 -2.05
N ARG A 180 4.38 8.42 -2.51
CA ARG A 180 3.95 9.78 -2.89
C ARG A 180 3.21 9.85 -4.22
N SER A 181 3.33 8.83 -5.08
CA SER A 181 2.57 8.76 -6.33
C SER A 181 1.55 7.63 -6.25
N LYS A 182 0.33 7.94 -6.67
CA LYS A 182 -0.82 7.05 -6.68
C LYS A 182 -1.53 7.17 -8.02
N GLN A 183 -2.08 6.06 -8.49
CA GLN A 183 -2.91 6.02 -9.68
C GLN A 183 -4.09 5.10 -9.40
N LEU A 184 -5.30 5.64 -9.54
CA LEU A 184 -6.53 4.86 -9.51
C LEU A 184 -7.07 4.73 -10.94
N LEU A 185 -7.45 3.51 -11.31
CA LEU A 185 -7.91 3.17 -12.66
C LEU A 185 -9.31 2.57 -12.60
N VAL A 186 -10.24 3.15 -13.35
CA VAL A 186 -11.59 2.60 -13.54
C VAL A 186 -11.80 2.31 -15.02
N LEU A 187 -11.98 1.03 -15.34
CA LEU A 187 -12.05 0.53 -16.71
C LEU A 187 -13.45 0.56 -17.32
N ARG A 188 -14.48 0.88 -16.53
CA ARG A 188 -15.87 0.93 -17.00
C ARG A 188 -16.25 2.37 -17.30
N GLY A 189 -17.01 2.58 -18.39
CA GLY A 189 -17.58 3.89 -18.68
C GLY A 189 -18.75 4.21 -17.73
N GLY A 190 -18.94 5.48 -17.39
CA GLY A 190 -20.03 5.93 -16.52
C GLY A 190 -19.80 7.29 -15.88
N ALA A 191 -20.77 7.71 -15.07
CA ALA A 191 -20.65 8.88 -14.21
C ALA A 191 -20.03 8.47 -12.86
N TYR A 192 -19.00 9.22 -12.46
CA TYR A 192 -18.24 8.97 -11.25
C TYR A 192 -18.12 10.23 -10.40
N GLN A 193 -18.09 10.06 -9.09
CA GLN A 193 -17.71 11.11 -8.14
C GLN A 193 -16.33 10.79 -7.59
N VAL A 194 -15.39 11.72 -7.72
CA VAL A 194 -14.05 11.63 -7.13
C VAL A 194 -14.03 12.51 -5.89
N ASP A 195 -13.92 11.90 -4.72
CA ASP A 195 -13.79 12.55 -3.42
C ASP A 195 -12.32 12.56 -2.98
N LEU A 196 -11.82 13.72 -2.58
CA LEU A 196 -10.49 13.92 -2.03
C LEU A 196 -10.60 14.51 -0.62
N ARG A 197 -9.97 13.88 0.36
CA ARG A 197 -9.97 14.33 1.75
C ARG A 197 -8.59 14.14 2.37
N GLY A 198 -8.13 15.10 3.16
CA GLY A 198 -6.84 14.96 3.81
C GLY A 198 -6.50 16.09 4.76
N THR A 199 -5.37 15.95 5.44
CA THR A 199 -4.80 17.01 6.29
C THR A 199 -3.27 16.98 6.20
N ALA A 200 -2.64 18.14 6.39
CA ALA A 200 -1.19 18.33 6.39
C ALA A 200 -0.50 17.70 5.15
N VAL A 201 -1.13 17.82 3.99
CA VAL A 201 -0.62 17.34 2.69
C VAL A 201 -1.01 18.31 1.59
N VAL A 202 -0.10 18.52 0.63
CA VAL A 202 -0.43 19.12 -0.67
C VAL A 202 -0.62 17.98 -1.67
N ALA A 203 -1.75 17.96 -2.36
CA ALA A 203 -2.09 16.94 -3.36
C ALA A 203 -2.19 17.58 -4.75
N ASP A 204 -1.38 17.08 -5.68
CA ASP A 204 -1.52 17.34 -7.11
C ASP A 204 -2.39 16.24 -7.71
N ILE A 205 -3.61 16.58 -8.12
CA ILE A 205 -4.55 15.66 -8.75
C ILE A 205 -4.59 15.91 -10.27
N SER A 206 -4.58 14.83 -11.05
CA SER A 206 -4.79 14.85 -12.49
C SER A 206 -5.81 13.76 -12.84
N ILE A 207 -6.90 14.16 -13.49
CA ILE A 207 -7.95 13.25 -13.94
C ILE A 207 -7.91 13.18 -15.46
N LYS A 208 -7.84 11.97 -15.99
CA LYS A 208 -7.83 11.68 -17.43
C LYS A 208 -8.95 10.72 -17.78
N ILE A 209 -9.50 10.85 -18.97
CA ILE A 209 -10.53 9.95 -19.49
C ILE A 209 -10.09 9.33 -20.81
N GLY A 210 -10.78 8.27 -21.25
CA GLY A 210 -10.44 7.55 -22.48
C GLY A 210 -10.52 8.41 -23.73
N LYS A 211 -11.57 9.23 -23.84
CA LYS A 211 -11.83 10.11 -24.97
C LYS A 211 -12.82 11.22 -24.58
N ILE A 212 -12.65 12.40 -25.17
CA ILE A 212 -13.62 13.50 -25.12
C ILE A 212 -14.41 13.52 -26.44
N GLU A 213 -15.73 13.66 -26.37
CA GLU A 213 -16.58 13.78 -27.56
C GLU A 213 -16.36 15.15 -28.24
N GLY A 214 -16.08 15.17 -29.54
CA GLY A 214 -15.78 16.40 -30.29
C GLY A 214 -14.30 16.78 -30.39
N GLU A 215 -13.43 16.12 -29.63
CA GLU A 215 -11.98 16.17 -29.84
C GLU A 215 -11.59 14.95 -30.68
N ASN A 216 -11.30 15.18 -31.96
CA ASN A 216 -10.65 14.17 -32.77
C ASN A 216 -9.38 13.79 -32.03
N ALA A 217 -9.25 12.53 -31.61
CA ALA A 217 -7.96 11.97 -31.25
C ALA A 217 -7.08 12.19 -32.48
N VAL A 218 -6.23 13.22 -32.44
CA VAL A 218 -5.27 13.48 -33.50
C VAL A 218 -4.32 12.30 -33.43
N SER A 219 -4.60 11.33 -34.30
CA SER A 219 -3.63 10.33 -34.70
C SER A 219 -2.65 11.10 -35.57
N VAL A 220 -1.45 11.37 -35.05
CA VAL A 220 -0.31 11.85 -35.85
C VAL A 220 0.53 10.65 -36.19
#